data_AF-A0A645GRH6-F1
#
_entry.id   AF-A0A645GRH6-F1
#
_cell.length_a   1.000
_cell.length_b   1.000
_cell.length_c   1.000
_cell.angle_alpha   90.00
_cell.angle_beta   90.00
_cell.angle_gamma   90.00
#
_symmetry.space_group_name_H-M   'P 1'
#
loop_
_entity.id
_entity.type
_entity.pdbx_description
1 polymer ?
#
loop_
_entity_poly.entity_id
_entity_poly.type
_entity_poly.pdbx_seq_one_letter_code
_entity_poly.pdbx_strand_id
1 'polypeptide(L)'
;MNGHIAFNEPGPFLCGGPHLVHLDPSTIEANARFFSDPKEVPREAISMGMEDIMRAKRIVLLAAGESKAKAIAGLVLDERIDTRNPSTMLKMHPDATILLTRKLADRIGYDAKRNGCLQDGIA
;
A
#
# COMPACT_ATOMS: atom_id res chain seq x y z
N MET A 1 9.21 -4.23 -1.54
CA MET A 1 7.92 -4.18 -0.83
C MET A 1 6.83 -4.67 -1.78
N ASN A 2 5.81 -5.34 -1.25
CA ASN A 2 5.01 -6.32 -1.98
C ASN A 2 3.57 -5.87 -2.34
N GLY A 3 3.20 -4.63 -2.00
CA GLY A 3 1.91 -4.05 -2.40
C GLY A 3 0.77 -4.30 -1.41
N HIS A 4 1.05 -4.72 -0.17
CA HIS A 4 0.03 -4.74 0.87
C HIS A 4 -0.58 -3.34 1.10
N ILE A 5 -1.86 -3.32 1.50
CA ILE A 5 -2.53 -2.14 2.04
C ILE A 5 -2.96 -2.49 3.47
N ALA A 6 -2.66 -1.61 4.42
CA ALA A 6 -2.67 -1.96 5.85
C ALA A 6 -1.84 -3.25 6.06
N PHE A 7 -2.38 -4.27 6.72
CA PHE A 7 -1.72 -5.57 6.86
C PHE A 7 -2.31 -6.67 5.95
N ASN A 8 -2.98 -6.30 4.86
CA ASN A 8 -3.49 -7.26 3.89
C ASN A 8 -2.33 -7.73 2.99
N GLU A 9 -1.62 -8.76 3.42
CA GLU A 9 -0.46 -9.33 2.73
C GLU A 9 -0.84 -10.09 1.44
N PRO A 10 0.07 -10.17 0.45
CA PRO A 10 -0.11 -11.00 -0.73
C PRO A 10 -0.46 -12.45 -0.42
N GLY A 11 -1.56 -12.95 -0.98
CA GLY A 11 -2.05 -14.29 -0.69
C GLY A 11 -2.99 -14.86 -1.74
N PRO A 12 -3.43 -16.12 -1.56
CA PRO A 12 -4.49 -16.70 -2.40
C PRO A 12 -5.85 -16.04 -2.16
N PHE A 13 -6.05 -15.38 -1.02
CA PHE A 13 -7.24 -14.61 -0.65
C PHE A 13 -6.84 -13.38 0.16
N LEU A 14 -7.75 -12.42 0.27
CA LEU A 14 -7.62 -11.24 1.15
C LEU A 14 -8.73 -11.29 2.20
N CYS A 15 -8.45 -10.78 3.40
CA CYS A 15 -9.45 -10.66 4.45
C CYS A 15 -10.44 -9.54 4.09
N GLY A 16 -11.75 -9.81 4.16
CA GLY A 16 -12.79 -8.81 3.89
C GLY A 16 -12.90 -7.79 5.02
N GLY A 17 -13.20 -8.26 6.24
CA GLY A 17 -13.38 -7.43 7.43
C GLY A 17 -12.14 -7.31 8.33
N PRO A 18 -12.29 -6.68 9.50
CA PRO A 18 -11.20 -6.52 10.45
C PRO A 18 -10.69 -7.87 10.94
N HIS A 19 -9.37 -8.00 11.06
CA HIS A 19 -8.75 -9.27 11.43
C HIS A 19 -7.49 -9.05 12.28
N LEU A 20 -7.16 -10.07 13.07
CA LEU A 20 -5.93 -10.12 13.85
C LEU A 20 -4.75 -10.46 12.93
N VAL A 21 -3.64 -9.77 13.11
CA VAL A 21 -2.41 -9.93 12.34
C VAL A 21 -1.26 -10.10 13.32
N HIS A 22 -0.42 -11.10 13.07
CA HIS A 22 0.86 -11.24 13.79
C HIS A 22 1.91 -10.33 13.14
N LEU A 23 2.57 -9.50 13.94
CA LEU A 23 3.56 -8.56 13.44
C LEU A 23 4.86 -9.28 13.08
N ASP A 24 5.41 -8.96 11.91
CA ASP A 24 6.75 -9.42 11.52
C ASP A 24 7.81 -8.94 12.52
N PRO A 25 8.90 -9.71 12.74
CA PRO A 25 10.00 -9.30 13.60
C PRO A 25 10.56 -7.91 13.25
N SER A 26 10.63 -7.58 11.96
CA SER A 26 11.09 -6.29 11.48
C SER A 26 10.15 -5.14 11.85
N THR A 27 8.83 -5.40 11.92
CA THR A 27 7.83 -4.42 12.35
C THR A 27 7.89 -4.20 13.86
N ILE A 28 8.11 -5.28 14.62
CA ILE A 28 8.36 -5.21 16.07
C ILE A 28 9.62 -4.38 16.33
N GLU A 29 10.72 -4.66 15.63
CA GLU A 29 11.98 -3.93 15.76
C GLU A 29 11.85 -2.45 15.38
N ALA A 30 11.18 -2.15 14.25
CA ALA A 30 10.96 -0.78 13.80
C ALA A 30 10.10 0.05 14.78
N ASN A 31 9.21 -0.60 15.53
CA ASN A 31 8.35 0.03 16.52
C ASN A 31 8.96 0.07 17.92
N ALA A 32 10.01 -0.71 18.20
CA ALA A 32 10.64 -0.76 19.52
C ALA A 32 11.10 0.61 20.03
N ARG A 33 11.45 1.53 19.11
CA ARG A 33 11.80 2.93 19.43
C ARG A 33 10.70 3.73 20.16
N PHE A 34 9.44 3.26 20.12
CA PHE A 34 8.30 3.92 20.76
C PHE A 34 7.99 3.36 22.16
N PHE A 35 8.73 2.35 22.62
CA PHE A 35 8.51 1.67 23.90
C PHE A 35 9.74 1.76 24.79
N SER A 36 9.54 1.70 26.11
CA SER A 36 10.63 1.79 27.09
C SER A 36 11.41 0.49 27.18
N ASP A 37 10.74 -0.66 26.99
CA ASP A 37 11.32 -2.00 26.87
C ASP A 37 10.85 -2.64 25.55
N PRO A 38 11.75 -3.17 24.69
CA PRO A 38 11.38 -3.93 23.50
C PRO A 38 10.41 -5.09 23.72
N LYS A 39 10.32 -5.63 24.94
CA LYS A 39 9.35 -6.68 25.30
C LYS A 39 7.91 -6.19 25.39
N GLU A 40 7.70 -4.87 25.53
CA GLU A 40 6.38 -4.25 25.59
C GLU A 40 5.77 -4.01 24.21
N VAL A 41 6.56 -4.18 23.15
CA VAL A 41 6.06 -4.02 21.77
C VAL A 41 4.99 -5.09 21.50
N PRO A 42 3.75 -4.70 21.11
CA PRO A 42 2.71 -5.64 20.76
C PRO A 42 3.19 -6.61 19.68
N ARG A 43 2.84 -7.89 19.81
CA ARG A 43 3.16 -8.93 18.81
C ARG A 43 2.05 -9.13 17.78
N GLU A 44 0.90 -8.53 18.04
CA GLU A 44 -0.30 -8.64 17.23
C GLU A 44 -0.92 -7.26 17.05
N ALA A 45 -1.62 -7.08 15.95
CA ALA A 45 -2.40 -5.88 15.66
C ALA A 45 -3.76 -6.26 15.04
N ILE A 46 -4.76 -5.41 15.23
CA ILE A 46 -6.00 -5.50 14.46
C ILE A 46 -5.82 -4.62 13.21
N SER A 47 -6.04 -5.21 12.04
CA SER A 47 -6.03 -4.49 10.76
C SER A 47 -7.41 -4.42 10.15
N MET A 48 -7.65 -3.37 9.36
CA MET A 48 -8.83 -3.32 8.48
C MET A 48 -8.68 -4.35 7.36
N GLY A 49 -9.77 -5.00 7.01
CA GLY A 49 -9.78 -5.84 5.82
C GLY A 49 -9.92 -5.02 4.53
N MET A 50 -9.69 -5.68 3.41
CA MET A 50 -9.77 -5.07 2.09
C MET A 50 -11.19 -4.57 1.77
N GLU A 51 -12.24 -5.27 2.20
CA GLU A 51 -13.62 -4.82 1.97
C GLU A 51 -13.88 -3.49 2.67
N ASP A 52 -13.47 -3.36 3.94
CA ASP A 52 -13.64 -2.11 4.69
C ASP A 52 -12.90 -0.94 4.06
N ILE A 53 -11.67 -1.17 3.58
CA ILE A 53 -10.88 -0.16 2.86
C ILE A 53 -11.61 0.26 1.57
N MET A 54 -12.11 -0.71 0.80
CA MET A 54 -12.78 -0.47 -0.48
C MET A 54 -14.18 0.15 -0.34
N ARG A 55 -14.76 0.19 0.88
CA ARG A 55 -16.01 0.91 1.17
C ARG A 55 -15.83 2.41 1.41
N ALA A 56 -14.59 2.91 1.44
CA ALA A 56 -14.33 4.33 1.57
C ALA A 56 -15.01 5.13 0.43
N LYS A 57 -15.41 6.38 0.68
CA LYS A 57 -15.93 7.24 -0.40
C LYS A 57 -14.84 7.66 -1.39
N ARG A 58 -13.60 7.77 -0.89
CA ARG A 58 -12.40 8.14 -1.64
C ARG A 58 -11.19 7.50 -0.99
N ILE A 59 -10.26 7.00 -1.80
CA ILE A 59 -8.98 6.46 -1.35
C ILE A 59 -7.85 7.31 -1.92
N VAL A 60 -6.88 7.65 -1.07
CA VAL A 60 -5.62 8.28 -1.49
C VAL A 60 -4.46 7.39 -1.06
N LEU A 61 -3.73 6.83 -2.02
CA LEU A 61 -2.54 6.02 -1.77
C LEU A 61 -1.27 6.84 -2.00
N LEU A 62 -0.44 6.97 -0.98
CA LEU A 62 0.88 7.60 -1.09
C LEU A 62 1.96 6.53 -1.29
N ALA A 63 2.66 6.57 -2.42
CA ALA A 63 3.76 5.64 -2.70
C ALA A 63 5.09 6.39 -2.91
N ALA A 64 5.98 6.20 -1.95
CA ALA A 64 7.35 6.70 -1.95
C ALA A 64 8.35 5.57 -1.71
N GLY A 65 9.52 5.68 -2.36
CA GLY A 65 10.65 4.76 -2.23
C GLY A 65 10.69 3.70 -3.34
N GLU A 66 11.88 3.49 -3.91
CA GLU A 66 12.08 2.60 -5.06
C GLU A 66 11.84 1.13 -4.73
N SER A 67 11.91 0.74 -3.46
CA SER A 67 11.61 -0.62 -3.02
C SER A 67 10.18 -1.06 -3.33
N LYS A 68 9.27 -0.12 -3.65
CA LYS A 68 7.86 -0.38 -4.02
C LYS A 68 7.64 -0.45 -5.53
N ALA A 69 8.67 -0.23 -6.36
CA ALA A 69 8.56 -0.12 -7.81
C ALA A 69 7.78 -1.26 -8.46
N LYS A 70 8.06 -2.52 -8.11
CA LYS A 70 7.36 -3.69 -8.68
C LYS A 70 5.86 -3.68 -8.38
N ALA A 71 5.47 -3.42 -7.12
CA ALA A 71 4.07 -3.40 -6.72
C ALA A 71 3.32 -2.23 -7.38
N ILE A 72 3.92 -1.04 -7.40
CA ILE A 72 3.31 0.14 -8.01
C ILE A 72 3.23 0.00 -9.54
N ALA A 73 4.24 -0.56 -10.21
CA ALA A 73 4.16 -0.86 -11.63
C ALA A 73 2.96 -1.78 -11.94
N GLY A 74 2.75 -2.85 -11.15
CA GLY A 74 1.57 -3.70 -11.30
C GLY A 74 0.24 -2.96 -11.03
N LEU A 75 0.23 -1.98 -10.13
CA LEU A 75 -0.95 -1.16 -9.87
C LEU A 75 -1.25 -0.18 -11.02
N VAL A 76 -0.26 0.48 -11.59
CA VAL A 76 -0.49 1.63 -12.49
C VAL A 76 -0.23 1.34 -13.97
N LEU A 77 0.44 0.23 -14.32
CA LEU A 77 0.81 -0.10 -15.70
C LEU A 77 0.20 -1.41 -16.23
N ASP A 78 -0.18 -2.34 -15.34
CA ASP A 78 -0.85 -3.60 -15.72
C ASP A 78 -2.37 -3.44 -15.60
N GLU A 79 -3.15 -4.19 -16.38
CA GLU A 79 -4.61 -4.26 -16.30
C GLU A 79 -5.09 -5.28 -15.26
N ARG A 80 -4.22 -6.22 -14.86
CA ARG A 80 -4.58 -7.31 -13.96
C ARG A 80 -4.86 -6.83 -12.53
N ILE A 81 -5.95 -7.34 -11.97
CA ILE A 81 -6.24 -7.31 -10.52
C ILE A 81 -5.77 -8.64 -9.93
N ASP A 82 -4.94 -8.58 -8.87
CA ASP A 82 -4.26 -9.75 -8.31
C ASP A 82 -4.15 -9.67 -6.79
N THR A 83 -4.61 -10.70 -6.07
CA THR A 83 -4.44 -10.81 -4.61
C THR A 83 -2.99 -10.98 -4.18
N ARG A 84 -2.08 -11.34 -5.11
CA ARG A 84 -0.63 -11.33 -4.91
C ARG A 84 -0.01 -9.93 -5.00
N ASN A 85 -0.77 -8.94 -5.46
CA ASN A 85 -0.45 -7.52 -5.33
C ASN A 85 -1.72 -6.79 -4.84
N PRO A 86 -2.01 -6.82 -3.53
CA PRO A 86 -3.25 -6.29 -2.95
C PRO A 86 -3.58 -4.86 -3.37
N SER A 87 -2.56 -4.03 -3.63
CA SER A 87 -2.75 -2.66 -4.11
C SER A 87 -3.55 -2.57 -5.40
N THR A 88 -3.50 -3.58 -6.28
CA THR A 88 -4.27 -3.64 -7.53
C THR A 88 -5.79 -3.66 -7.31
N MET A 89 -6.27 -3.99 -6.11
CA MET A 89 -7.69 -3.89 -5.77
C MET A 89 -8.22 -2.46 -5.91
N LEU A 90 -7.36 -1.44 -5.72
CA LEU A 90 -7.73 -0.04 -5.89
C LEU A 90 -8.21 0.30 -7.31
N LYS A 91 -7.86 -0.50 -8.33
CA LYS A 91 -8.38 -0.36 -9.69
C LYS A 91 -9.91 -0.51 -9.77
N MET A 92 -10.49 -1.24 -8.82
CA MET A 92 -11.94 -1.44 -8.74
C MET A 92 -12.66 -0.33 -7.97
N HIS A 93 -11.92 0.58 -7.34
CA HIS A 93 -12.52 1.63 -6.53
C HIS A 93 -12.98 2.80 -7.41
N PRO A 94 -14.20 3.32 -7.26
CA PRO A 94 -14.73 4.38 -8.12
C PRO A 94 -14.02 5.73 -7.97
N ASP A 95 -13.36 5.98 -6.83
CA ASP A 95 -12.62 7.23 -6.55
C ASP A 95 -11.32 6.92 -5.80
N ALA A 96 -10.29 6.46 -6.52
CA ALA A 96 -8.96 6.20 -5.97
C ALA A 96 -7.90 7.09 -6.65
N THR A 97 -7.13 7.81 -5.83
CA THR A 97 -6.01 8.65 -6.27
C THR A 97 -4.69 8.06 -5.79
N ILE A 98 -3.75 7.84 -6.70
CA ILE A 98 -2.43 7.30 -6.40
C ILE A 98 -1.39 8.40 -6.57
N LEU A 99 -0.72 8.79 -5.50
CA LEU A 99 0.33 9.80 -5.50
C LEU A 99 1.70 9.14 -5.44
N LEU A 100 2.50 9.36 -6.47
CA LEU A 100 3.85 8.80 -6.60
C LEU A 100 4.91 9.89 -6.43
N THR A 101 6.03 9.55 -5.81
CA THR A 101 7.20 10.43 -5.91
C THR A 101 7.76 10.39 -7.33
N ARG A 102 8.33 11.52 -7.79
CA ARG A 102 8.95 11.62 -9.12
C ARG A 102 9.97 10.50 -9.37
N LYS A 103 10.86 10.27 -8.42
CA LYS A 103 11.86 9.17 -8.50
C LYS A 103 11.21 7.80 -8.73
N LEU A 104 10.11 7.51 -8.04
CA LEU A 104 9.42 6.23 -8.20
C LEU A 104 8.70 6.15 -9.55
N ALA A 105 8.06 7.23 -10.00
CA ALA A 105 7.43 7.32 -11.31
C ALA A 105 8.45 7.11 -12.43
N ASP A 106 9.60 7.79 -12.38
CA ASP A 106 10.69 7.61 -13.34
C ASP A 106 11.22 6.17 -13.33
N ARG A 107 11.38 5.59 -12.13
CA ARG A 107 11.88 4.22 -11.96
C ARG A 107 10.99 3.16 -12.61
N ILE A 108 9.68 3.36 -12.62
CA ILE A 108 8.72 2.45 -13.26
C ILE A 108 8.37 2.86 -14.69
N GLY A 109 8.93 3.96 -15.20
CA GLY A 109 8.61 4.48 -16.54
C GLY A 109 7.20 5.06 -16.66
N TYR A 110 6.62 5.56 -15.55
CA TYR A 110 5.30 6.19 -15.58
C TYR A 110 5.40 7.63 -16.10
N ASP A 111 4.87 7.87 -17.30
CA ASP A 111 4.80 9.21 -17.89
C ASP A 111 3.62 10.00 -17.30
N ALA A 112 3.92 10.77 -16.26
CA ALA A 112 2.94 11.60 -15.57
C ALA A 112 2.40 12.75 -16.44
N LYS A 113 3.10 13.16 -17.52
CA LYS A 113 2.63 14.20 -18.46
C LYS A 113 1.56 13.68 -19.41
N ARG A 114 1.73 12.43 -19.86
CA ARG A 114 0.79 11.78 -20.80
C ARG A 114 -0.50 11.32 -20.12
N ASN A 115 -0.44 11.02 -18.82
CA ASN A 115 -1.57 10.51 -18.04
C ASN A 115 -2.30 11.60 -17.22
N GLY A 116 -2.06 12.89 -17.51
CA GLY A 116 -2.89 14.01 -17.02
C GLY A 116 -2.83 14.31 -15.52
N CYS A 117 -1.83 13.81 -14.78
CA CYS A 117 -1.81 13.82 -13.31
C CYS A 117 -0.51 14.40 -12.73
N LEU A 118 -0.02 15.51 -13.29
CA LEU A 118 0.99 16.34 -12.64
C LEU A 118 0.31 17.55 -12.03
N GLN A 119 0.23 17.59 -10.69
CA GLN A 119 0.13 18.86 -9.98
C GLN A 119 1.56 19.34 -9.74
N ASP A 120 2.01 20.27 -10.57
CA ASP A 120 3.23 21.02 -10.32
C ASP A 120 3.02 21.87 -9.06
N GLY A 121 3.70 21.52 -7.96
CA GLY A 121 3.76 22.36 -6.76
C GLY A 121 3.08 21.78 -5.53
N ILE A 122 3.77 20.89 -4.83
CA ILE A 122 3.83 20.97 -3.37
C ILE A 122 5.31 21.17 -3.07
N ALA A 123 5.68 22.44 -2.90
CA ALA A 123 6.97 22.85 -2.36
C ALA A 123 7.00 22.60 -0.86
#